data_AF-A0A0J1FLA1-F1
#
_entry.id   AF-A0A0J1FLA1-F1
#
_cell.length_a   1.000
_cell.length_b   1.000
_cell.length_c   1.000
_cell.angle_alpha   90.00
_cell.angle_beta   90.00
_cell.angle_gamma   90.00
#
_symmetry.space_group_name_H-M   'P 1'
#
loop_
_entity.id
_entity.type
_entity.pdbx_description
1 polymer ?
#
loop_
_entity_poly.entity_id
_entity_poly.type
_entity_poly.pdbx_seq_one_letter_code
_entity_poly.pdbx_strand_id
1 'polypeptide(L)'
;MTLREMSKSLDDGLAQIGASIEQLSASANNIHANEEDLNKSIGEITNISIKIEEVSSFIKEIADETKMLGLNAAAIEAARAGETGRGFGVVAEEIRKLSEQSKSTVSKIQKLTSEIIDKVNQSSLKSQGSLSSSQEQAAATQEITASIENYNFTRKVEC
;
A
#
# COMPACT_ATOMS: atom_id res chain seq x y z
N MET A 1 -12.84 -22.75 51.00
CA MET A 1 -11.58 -22.21 50.44
C MET A 1 -10.80 -21.61 51.59
N THR A 2 -9.63 -22.16 51.91
CA THR A 2 -8.78 -21.59 52.97
C THR A 2 -8.04 -20.36 52.42
N LEU A 3 -7.61 -19.44 53.29
CA LEU A 3 -6.86 -18.23 52.89
C LEU A 3 -5.60 -18.56 52.08
N ARG A 4 -5.00 -19.72 52.37
CA ARG A 4 -3.85 -20.29 51.67
C ARG A 4 -4.18 -20.75 50.24
N GLU A 5 -5.37 -21.31 50.00
CA GLU A 5 -5.83 -21.68 48.65
C GLU A 5 -6.13 -20.44 47.80
N MET A 6 -6.74 -19.40 48.40
CA MET A 6 -6.97 -18.12 47.71
C MET A 6 -5.66 -17.44 47.33
N SER A 7 -4.68 -17.40 48.24
CA SER A 7 -3.34 -16.85 47.96
C SER A 7 -2.63 -17.62 46.85
N LYS A 8 -2.68 -18.95 46.86
CA LYS A 8 -2.08 -19.76 45.78
C LYS A 8 -2.76 -19.51 44.43
N SER A 9 -4.09 -19.44 44.40
CA SER A 9 -4.83 -19.16 43.15
C SER A 9 -4.55 -17.76 42.61
N LEU A 10 -4.28 -16.78 43.47
CA LEU A 10 -3.90 -15.43 43.06
C LEU A 10 -2.48 -15.40 42.48
N ASP A 11 -1.54 -16.12 43.09
CA ASP A 11 -0.17 -16.28 42.57
C ASP A 11 -0.18 -16.92 41.17
N ASP A 12 -0.93 -18.01 40.99
CA ASP A 12 -1.07 -18.68 39.70
C ASP A 12 -1.70 -17.73 38.64
N GLY A 13 -2.70 -16.93 39.04
CA GLY A 13 -3.32 -15.91 38.19
C GLY A 13 -2.36 -14.78 37.80
N LEU A 14 -1.55 -14.28 38.72
CA LEU A 14 -0.56 -13.24 38.45
C LEU A 14 0.57 -13.73 37.54
N ALA A 15 1.02 -14.99 37.71
CA ALA A 15 1.97 -15.61 36.81
C ALA A 15 1.41 -15.71 35.39
N GLN A 16 0.13 -16.09 35.25
CA GLN A 16 -0.53 -16.13 33.94
C GLN A 16 -0.70 -14.74 33.31
N ILE A 17 -1.02 -13.71 34.11
CA ILE A 17 -1.06 -12.32 33.63
C ILE A 17 0.32 -11.87 33.16
N GLY A 18 1.39 -12.15 33.92
CA GLY A 18 2.77 -11.82 33.54
C GLY A 18 3.15 -12.42 32.17
N ALA A 19 2.88 -13.71 31.96
CA ALA A 19 3.12 -14.36 30.68
C ALA A 19 2.30 -13.73 29.53
N SER A 20 1.04 -13.38 29.79
CA SER A 20 0.18 -12.73 28.79
C SER A 20 0.68 -11.33 28.43
N ILE A 21 1.23 -10.59 29.40
CA ILE A 21 1.81 -9.26 29.21
C ILE A 21 3.10 -9.33 28.39
N GLU A 22 3.97 -10.30 28.64
CA GLU A 22 5.15 -10.55 27.81
C GLU A 22 4.76 -10.82 26.36
N GLN A 23 3.73 -11.65 26.14
CA GLN A 23 3.20 -11.92 24.80
C GLN A 23 2.63 -10.65 24.14
N LEU A 24 1.90 -9.82 24.87
CA LEU A 24 1.35 -8.55 24.35
C LEU A 24 2.46 -7.57 23.98
N SER A 25 3.52 -7.48 24.78
CA SER A 25 4.69 -6.64 24.51
C SER A 25 5.44 -7.11 23.25
N ALA A 26 5.66 -8.43 23.12
CA ALA A 26 6.24 -9.01 21.92
C ALA A 26 5.36 -8.75 20.67
N SER A 27 4.04 -8.87 20.80
CA SER A 27 3.10 -8.57 19.72
C SER A 27 3.14 -7.11 19.30
N ALA A 28 3.24 -6.17 20.24
CA ALA A 28 3.35 -4.74 19.94
C ALA A 28 4.64 -4.44 19.16
N ASN A 29 5.77 -5.04 19.54
CA ASN A 29 7.03 -4.89 18.79
C ASN A 29 6.93 -5.46 17.37
N ASN A 30 6.29 -6.62 17.21
CA ASN A 30 6.07 -7.22 15.89
C ASN A 30 5.17 -6.35 15.00
N ILE A 31 4.11 -5.75 15.57
CA ILE A 31 3.27 -4.79 14.85
C ILE A 31 4.13 -3.61 14.39
N HIS A 32 4.93 -3.03 15.29
CA HIS A 32 5.81 -1.91 14.96
C HIS A 32 6.75 -2.22 13.78
N ALA A 33 7.39 -3.40 13.78
CA ALA A 33 8.27 -3.83 12.69
C ALA A 33 7.51 -4.05 11.37
N ASN A 34 6.35 -4.72 11.43
CA ASN A 34 5.51 -4.95 10.25
C ASN A 34 5.01 -3.63 9.64
N GLU A 35 4.67 -2.65 10.48
CA GLU A 35 4.23 -1.33 10.03
C GLU A 35 5.38 -0.54 9.38
N GLU A 36 6.61 -0.68 9.87
CA GLU A 36 7.79 -0.08 9.24
C GLU A 36 8.00 -0.63 7.82
N ASP A 37 7.92 -1.96 7.67
CA ASP A 37 8.09 -2.63 6.37
C ASP A 37 6.92 -2.36 5.42
N LEU A 38 5.70 -2.23 5.94
CA LEU A 38 4.55 -1.78 5.17
C LEU A 38 4.76 -0.36 4.63
N ASN A 39 5.28 0.56 5.45
CA ASN A 39 5.56 1.93 5.00
C ASN A 39 6.65 1.97 3.92
N LYS A 40 7.69 1.13 4.00
CA LYS A 40 8.68 0.98 2.92
C LYS A 40 8.02 0.51 1.62
N SER A 41 7.19 -0.53 1.71
CA SER A 41 6.47 -1.10 0.56
C SER A 41 5.53 -0.07 -0.08
N ILE A 42 4.83 0.74 0.73
CA ILE A 42 4.01 1.86 0.28
C ILE A 42 4.83 2.87 -0.52
N GLY A 43 6.02 3.22 -0.03
CA GLY A 43 6.94 4.12 -0.73
C GLY A 43 7.39 3.57 -2.09
N GLU A 44 7.71 2.27 -2.15
CA GLU A 44 8.08 1.59 -3.39
C GLU A 44 6.94 1.58 -4.42
N ILE A 45 5.72 1.23 -3.99
CA ILE A 45 4.53 1.22 -4.87
C ILE A 45 4.24 2.63 -5.39
N THR A 46 4.40 3.65 -4.55
CA THR A 46 4.22 5.06 -4.96
C THR A 46 5.22 5.43 -6.05
N ASN A 47 6.50 5.07 -5.87
CA ASN A 47 7.54 5.33 -6.87
C ASN A 47 7.29 4.57 -8.18
N ILE A 48 6.82 3.33 -8.11
CA ILE A 48 6.45 2.55 -9.31
C ILE A 48 5.26 3.21 -10.03
N SER A 49 4.26 3.67 -9.29
CA SER A 49 3.09 4.37 -9.85
C SER A 49 3.50 5.63 -10.61
N ILE A 50 4.42 6.44 -10.07
CA ILE A 50 4.95 7.63 -10.74
C ILE A 50 5.63 7.26 -12.07
N LYS A 51 6.45 6.20 -12.08
CA LYS A 51 7.10 5.72 -13.31
C LYS A 51 6.09 5.22 -14.34
N ILE A 52 5.01 4.57 -13.90
CA ILE A 52 3.92 4.15 -14.79
C ILE A 52 3.23 5.37 -15.41
N GLU A 53 3.01 6.44 -14.66
CA GLU A 53 2.44 7.69 -15.18
C GLU A 53 3.34 8.33 -16.24
N GLU A 54 4.66 8.40 -16.00
CA GLU A 54 5.64 8.93 -16.94
C GLU A 54 5.63 8.14 -18.26
N VAL A 55 5.72 6.81 -18.18
CA VAL A 55 5.67 5.93 -19.36
C VAL A 55 4.32 6.06 -20.07
N SER A 56 3.22 6.15 -19.32
CA SER A 56 1.88 6.33 -19.89
C SER A 56 1.77 7.66 -20.65
N SER A 57 2.33 8.75 -20.10
CA SER A 57 2.36 10.06 -20.77
C SER A 57 3.16 9.97 -22.08
N PHE A 58 4.32 9.33 -22.06
CA PHE A 58 5.14 9.15 -23.26
C PHE A 58 4.42 8.32 -24.34
N ILE A 59 3.71 7.25 -23.97
CA ILE A 59 2.92 6.46 -24.92
C ILE A 59 1.77 7.31 -25.51
N LYS A 60 1.17 8.20 -24.72
CA LYS A 60 0.15 9.13 -25.21
C LYS A 60 0.72 10.05 -26.29
N GLU A 61 1.89 10.62 -26.05
CA GLU A 61 2.60 11.48 -27.00
C GLU A 61 2.94 10.73 -28.29
N ILE A 62 3.46 9.49 -28.19
CA ILE A 62 3.69 8.65 -29.37
C ILE A 62 2.39 8.41 -30.14
N ALA A 63 1.28 8.15 -29.46
CA ALA A 63 -0.01 7.94 -30.12
C ALA A 63 -0.58 9.24 -30.75
N ASP A 64 -0.29 10.40 -30.17
CA ASP A 64 -0.58 11.72 -30.75
C ASP A 64 0.25 11.94 -32.02
N GLU A 65 1.56 11.69 -31.97
CA GLU A 65 2.47 11.87 -33.10
C GLU A 65 2.20 10.88 -34.23
N THR A 66 1.94 9.61 -33.89
CA THR A 66 1.59 8.55 -34.85
C THR A 66 0.30 8.88 -35.59
N LYS A 67 -0.71 9.43 -34.89
CA LYS A 67 -1.95 9.90 -35.52
C LYS A 67 -1.67 11.01 -36.54
N MET A 68 -0.80 11.96 -36.20
CA MET A 68 -0.44 13.07 -37.09
C MET A 68 0.40 12.59 -38.30
N LEU A 69 1.39 11.72 -38.07
CA LEU A 69 2.22 11.12 -39.11
C LEU A 69 1.40 10.28 -40.09
N GLY A 70 0.48 9.43 -39.59
CA GLY A 70 -0.36 8.57 -40.41
C GLY A 70 -1.30 9.35 -41.33
N LEU A 71 -1.89 10.44 -40.83
CA LEU A 71 -2.74 11.33 -41.63
C LEU A 71 -1.94 12.08 -42.69
N ASN A 72 -0.79 12.64 -42.33
CA ASN A 72 0.04 13.43 -43.25
C ASN A 72 0.66 12.56 -44.35
N ALA A 73 1.22 11.41 -43.99
CA ALA A 73 1.83 10.48 -44.94
C ALA A 73 0.80 9.97 -45.97
N ALA A 74 -0.42 9.65 -45.51
CA ALA A 74 -1.47 9.19 -46.41
C ALA A 74 -2.05 10.29 -47.29
N ALA A 75 -2.22 11.51 -46.77
CA ALA A 75 -2.68 12.65 -47.56
C ALA A 75 -1.71 13.00 -48.68
N ILE A 76 -0.40 12.97 -48.39
CA ILE A 76 0.66 13.19 -49.37
C ILE A 76 0.65 12.08 -50.43
N GLU A 77 0.65 10.81 -50.02
CA GLU A 77 0.75 9.70 -50.96
C GLU A 77 -0.53 9.48 -51.78
N ALA A 78 -1.71 9.77 -51.21
CA ALA A 78 -2.97 9.77 -51.94
C ALA A 78 -3.03 10.88 -53.00
N ALA A 79 -2.52 12.09 -52.68
CA ALA A 79 -2.39 13.17 -53.65
C ALA A 79 -1.37 12.84 -54.75
N ARG A 80 -0.32 12.06 -54.41
CA ARG A 80 0.76 11.68 -55.33
C ARG A 80 0.41 10.50 -56.25
N ALA A 81 -0.43 9.56 -55.79
CA ALA A 81 -0.71 8.29 -56.48
C ALA A 81 -2.07 8.22 -57.21
N GLY A 82 -2.96 9.22 -57.08
CA GLY A 82 -4.26 9.21 -57.75
C GLY A 82 -5.14 8.00 -57.38
N GLU A 83 -5.74 7.31 -58.34
CA GLU A 83 -6.59 6.12 -58.07
C GLU A 83 -5.84 4.96 -57.36
N THR A 84 -4.53 4.82 -57.61
CA THR A 84 -3.65 3.84 -56.96
C THR A 84 -3.43 4.13 -55.47
N GLY A 85 -3.73 5.34 -55.00
CA GLY A 85 -3.60 5.78 -53.61
C GLY A 85 -4.66 5.22 -52.65
N ARG A 86 -5.69 4.53 -53.16
CA ARG A 86 -6.79 3.98 -52.33
C ARG A 86 -6.30 3.05 -51.22
N GLY A 87 -5.27 2.24 -51.47
CA GLY A 87 -4.68 1.36 -50.46
C GLY A 87 -4.01 2.11 -49.31
N PHE A 88 -3.37 3.25 -49.60
CA PHE A 88 -2.76 4.11 -48.57
C PHE A 88 -3.81 4.75 -47.65
N GLY A 89 -4.99 5.08 -48.18
CA GLY A 89 -6.10 5.57 -47.37
C GLY A 89 -6.60 4.55 -46.33
N VAL A 90 -6.67 3.26 -46.70
CA VAL A 90 -7.05 2.18 -45.78
C VAL A 90 -6.02 2.00 -44.67
N VAL A 91 -4.73 2.01 -45.02
CA VAL A 91 -3.63 1.93 -44.04
C VAL A 91 -3.65 3.12 -43.08
N ALA A 92 -3.93 4.33 -43.59
CA ALA A 92 -4.03 5.55 -42.77
C ALA A 92 -5.14 5.47 -41.74
N GLU A 93 -6.31 4.98 -42.16
CA GLU A 93 -7.47 4.83 -41.28
C GLU A 93 -7.20 3.79 -40.18
N GLU A 94 -6.51 2.70 -40.50
CA GLU A 94 -6.11 1.71 -39.49
C GLU A 94 -5.06 2.30 -38.52
N ILE A 95 -4.08 3.08 -39.00
CA ILE A 95 -3.11 3.79 -38.14
C ILE A 95 -3.84 4.78 -37.21
N ARG A 96 -4.81 5.54 -37.73
CA ARG A 96 -5.62 6.46 -36.94
C ARG A 96 -6.37 5.73 -35.84
N LYS A 97 -7.02 4.62 -36.18
CA LYS A 97 -7.79 3.78 -35.26
C LYS A 97 -6.90 3.16 -34.17
N LEU A 98 -5.75 2.61 -34.54
CA LEU A 98 -4.77 2.06 -33.58
C LEU A 98 -4.25 3.15 -32.64
N SER A 99 -3.97 4.34 -33.16
CA SER A 99 -3.51 5.48 -32.35
C SER A 99 -4.58 5.94 -31.34
N GLU A 100 -5.86 5.98 -31.75
CA GLU A 100 -6.98 6.28 -30.87
C GLU A 100 -7.20 5.20 -29.80
N GLN A 101 -7.06 3.93 -30.16
CA GLN A 101 -7.12 2.81 -29.22
C GLN A 101 -5.96 2.85 -28.21
N SER A 102 -4.74 3.17 -28.64
CA SER A 102 -3.58 3.36 -27.75
C SER A 102 -3.84 4.47 -26.74
N LYS A 103 -4.36 5.64 -27.16
CA LYS A 103 -4.72 6.72 -26.23
C LYS A 103 -5.78 6.30 -25.22
N SER A 104 -6.85 5.64 -25.68
CA SER A 104 -7.90 5.15 -24.79
C SER A 104 -7.35 4.17 -23.75
N THR A 105 -6.43 3.30 -24.16
CA THR A 105 -5.77 2.33 -23.26
C THR A 105 -4.90 3.04 -22.24
N VAL A 106 -4.09 4.02 -22.66
CA VAL A 106 -3.30 4.86 -21.77
C VAL A 106 -4.17 5.57 -20.73
N SER A 107 -5.30 6.15 -21.12
CA SER A 107 -6.22 6.79 -20.17
C SER A 107 -6.77 5.81 -19.13
N LYS A 108 -7.01 4.54 -19.50
CA LYS A 108 -7.40 3.50 -18.54
C LYS A 108 -6.26 3.15 -17.58
N ILE A 109 -5.03 3.06 -18.09
CA ILE A 109 -3.84 2.83 -17.25
C ILE A 109 -3.70 3.95 -16.22
N GLN A 110 -3.77 5.21 -16.65
CA GLN A 110 -3.69 6.37 -15.75
C GLN A 110 -4.76 6.33 -14.65
N LYS A 111 -6.00 5.96 -15.01
CA LYS A 111 -7.07 5.80 -14.03
C LYS A 111 -6.77 4.70 -13.01
N LEU A 112 -6.33 3.53 -13.47
CA LEU A 112 -5.96 2.42 -12.58
C LEU A 112 -4.78 2.79 -11.67
N THR A 113 -3.80 3.52 -12.18
CA THR A 113 -2.67 4.02 -11.39
C THR A 113 -3.12 4.99 -10.30
N SER A 114 -4.05 5.90 -10.62
CA SER A 114 -4.66 6.79 -9.62
C SER A 114 -5.41 6.01 -8.54
N GLU A 115 -6.18 4.97 -8.92
CA GLU A 115 -6.86 4.10 -7.96
C GLU A 115 -5.88 3.34 -7.05
N ILE A 116 -4.74 2.91 -7.58
CA ILE A 116 -3.65 2.29 -6.79
C ILE A 116 -3.12 3.29 -5.75
N ILE A 117 -2.81 4.52 -6.16
CA ILE A 117 -2.30 5.58 -5.26
C ILE A 117 -3.29 5.85 -4.13
N ASP A 118 -4.59 5.96 -4.45
CA ASP A 118 -5.63 6.17 -3.44
C ASP A 118 -5.69 5.01 -2.43
N LYS A 119 -5.59 3.77 -2.89
CA LYS A 119 -5.58 2.58 -2.03
C LYS A 119 -4.33 2.50 -1.15
N VAL A 120 -3.19 2.91 -1.69
CA VAL A 120 -1.92 3.01 -0.95
C VAL A 120 -2.02 4.07 0.14
N ASN A 121 -2.57 5.25 -0.16
CA ASN A 121 -2.80 6.30 0.83
C ASN A 121 -3.74 5.87 1.95
N GLN A 122 -4.84 5.18 1.62
CA GLN A 122 -5.74 4.60 2.62
C GLN A 122 -5.03 3.56 3.50
N SER A 123 -4.14 2.77 2.92
CA SER A 123 -3.36 1.77 3.67
C SER A 123 -2.36 2.44 4.62
N SER A 124 -1.70 3.52 4.19
CA SER A 124 -0.81 4.32 5.05
C SER A 124 -1.55 4.93 6.25
N LEU A 125 -2.77 5.44 6.06
CA LEU A 125 -3.57 5.97 7.17
C LEU A 125 -3.96 4.88 8.18
N LYS A 126 -4.31 3.69 7.71
CA LYS A 126 -4.61 2.55 8.59
C LYS A 126 -3.38 2.04 9.33
N SER A 127 -2.23 2.04 8.65
CA SER A 127 -0.92 1.72 9.22
C SER A 127 -0.59 2.64 10.40
N GLN A 128 -0.76 3.96 10.24
CA GLN A 128 -0.56 4.94 11.31
C GLN A 128 -1.50 4.70 12.51
N GLY A 129 -2.76 4.36 12.26
CA GLY A 129 -3.71 3.99 13.32
C GLY A 129 -3.25 2.76 14.10
N SER A 130 -2.80 1.72 13.41
CA SER A 130 -2.29 0.49 14.01
C SER A 130 -1.03 0.73 14.85
N LEU A 131 -0.15 1.62 14.38
CA LEU A 131 1.04 2.05 15.12
C LEU A 131 0.66 2.75 16.44
N SER A 132 -0.30 3.68 16.40
CA SER A 132 -0.79 4.38 17.60
C SER A 132 -1.37 3.39 18.61
N SER A 133 -2.23 2.47 18.18
CA SER A 133 -2.81 1.44 19.04
C SER A 133 -1.73 0.51 19.63
N SER A 134 -0.70 0.17 18.85
CA SER A 134 0.42 -0.64 19.33
C SER A 134 1.24 0.09 20.41
N GLN A 135 1.41 1.41 20.28
CA GLN A 135 2.11 2.22 21.28
C GLN A 135 1.31 2.34 22.58
N GLU A 136 0.00 2.58 22.48
CA GLU A 136 -0.91 2.57 23.63
C GLU A 136 -0.90 1.21 24.34
N GLN A 137 -0.94 0.12 23.59
CA GLN A 137 -0.82 -1.23 24.13
C GLN A 137 0.52 -1.44 24.85
N ALA A 138 1.63 -0.99 24.27
CA ALA A 138 2.95 -1.10 24.91
C ALA A 138 2.99 -0.33 26.24
N ALA A 139 2.47 0.91 26.28
CA ALA A 139 2.39 1.69 27.51
C ALA A 139 1.55 0.99 28.59
N ALA A 140 0.36 0.49 28.22
CA ALA A 140 -0.50 -0.26 29.15
C ALA A 140 0.19 -1.53 29.69
N THR A 141 0.94 -2.25 28.86
CA THR A 141 1.70 -3.43 29.32
C THR A 141 2.80 -3.08 30.32
N GLN A 142 3.45 -1.92 30.18
CA GLN A 142 4.45 -1.44 31.13
C GLN A 142 3.81 -1.07 32.48
N GLU A 143 2.66 -0.40 32.48
CA GLU A 143 1.93 -0.08 33.71
C GLU A 143 1.48 -1.33 34.47
N ILE A 144 0.98 -2.34 33.75
CA ILE A 144 0.58 -3.61 34.35
C ILE A 144 1.79 -4.35 34.92
N THR A 145 2.92 -4.37 34.20
CA THR A 145 4.16 -4.98 34.69
C THR A 145 4.62 -4.33 35.99
N ALA A 146 4.65 -3.00 36.05
CA ALA A 146 5.02 -2.25 37.24
C ALA A 146 4.07 -2.54 38.43
N SER A 147 2.77 -2.72 38.15
CA SER A 147 1.77 -3.07 39.16
C SER A 147 2.00 -4.48 39.74
N ILE A 148 2.36 -5.45 38.89
CA ILE A 148 2.68 -6.83 39.31
C ILE A 148 3.97 -6.85 40.14
N GLU A 149 5.00 -6.10 39.73
CA GLU A 149 6.25 -5.97 40.48
C GLU A 149 6.02 -5.37 41.87
N ASN A 150 5.20 -4.32 41.96
CA ASN A 150 4.86 -3.70 43.23
C ASN A 150 4.09 -4.67 44.14
N TYR A 151 3.13 -5.43 43.61
CA TYR A 151 2.42 -6.47 44.36
C TYR A 151 3.39 -7.54 44.92
N ASN A 152 4.30 -8.04 44.08
CA ASN A 152 5.31 -9.02 44.50
C ASN A 152 6.24 -8.46 45.58
N PHE A 153 6.53 -7.16 45.54
CA PHE A 153 7.30 -6.46 46.56
C PHE A 153 6.54 -6.36 47.89
N THR A 154 5.30 -5.88 47.90
CA THR A 154 4.47 -5.79 49.12
C THR A 154 4.31 -7.15 49.80
N ARG A 155 4.06 -8.21 49.02
CA ARG A 155 3.95 -9.58 49.54
C ARG A 155 5.23 -10.08 50.23
N LYS A 156 6.42 -9.69 49.74
CA LYS A 156 7.71 -10.08 50.33
C LYS A 156 8.03 -9.32 51.63
N VAL A 157 7.44 -8.15 51.84
CA VAL A 157 7.68 -7.31 53.04
C VAL A 157 6.72 -7.68 54.18
N GLU A 158 5.56 -8.26 53.87
CA GLU A 158 4.55 -8.69 54.87
C GLU A 158 4.69 -10.14 55.37
N CYS A 159 5.62 -10.94 54.81
CA CYS A 159 5.99 -12.30 55.27
C CYS A 159 7.31 -12.30 56.02
#